data_AF-A0A432QWA9-F1
#
_entry.id   AF-A0A432QWA9-F1
#
_cell.length_a   1.000
_cell.length_b   1.000
_cell.length_c   1.000
_cell.angle_alpha   90.00
_cell.angle_beta   90.00
_cell.angle_gamma   90.00
#
_symmetry.space_group_name_H-M   'P 1'
#
loop_
_entity.id
_entity.type
_entity.pdbx_description
1 polymer ?
#
loop_
_entity_poly.entity_id
_entity_poly.type
_entity_poly.pdbx_seq_one_letter_code
_entity_poly.pdbx_strand_id
1 'polypeptide(L)'
;MSNKLLEAQKLVLKILNDFIEDIQFLNGGTKLRASLKAGKNTGILDIYINPLEENSFSFRFQETNGKLFRLDTYPGERKAKKLSTYPIHFHNGSQSNVEEPPFKVENNTIQNLENFLNFILRLLLGEML
;
A
#
# COMPACT_ATOMS: atom_id res chain seq x y z
N MET A 1 -11.54 12.70 -10.32
CA MET A 1 -10.34 12.17 -9.63
C MET A 1 -10.24 12.85 -8.28
N SER A 2 -10.08 12.12 -7.17
CA SER A 2 -10.08 12.71 -5.82
C SER A 2 -8.77 13.43 -5.53
N ASN A 3 -8.82 14.53 -4.76
CA ASN A 3 -7.62 15.25 -4.32
C ASN A 3 -6.63 14.33 -3.57
N LYS A 4 -7.14 13.37 -2.79
CA LYS A 4 -6.33 12.38 -2.06
C LYS A 4 -5.54 11.44 -2.98
N LEU A 5 -6.07 11.06 -4.15
CA LEU A 5 -5.33 10.21 -5.09
C LEU A 5 -4.26 11.00 -5.86
N LEU A 6 -4.48 12.29 -6.10
CA LEU A 6 -3.43 13.16 -6.63
C LEU A 6 -2.30 13.34 -5.61
N GLU A 7 -2.64 13.48 -4.33
CA GLU A 7 -1.65 13.50 -3.24
C GLU A 7 -0.90 12.17 -3.11
N ALA A 8 -1.62 11.05 -3.22
CA ALA A 8 -1.02 9.71 -3.27
C ALA A 8 -0.04 9.58 -4.45
N GLN A 9 -0.40 10.06 -5.65
CA GLN A 9 0.50 10.06 -6.80
C GLN A 9 1.78 10.85 -6.53
N LYS A 10 1.67 12.05 -5.93
CA LYS A 10 2.83 12.87 -5.56
C LYS A 10 3.74 12.13 -4.56
N LEU A 11 3.17 11.45 -3.58
CA LEU A 11 3.95 10.64 -2.63
C LEU A 11 4.63 9.45 -3.29
N VAL A 12 3.93 8.73 -4.17
CA VAL A 12 4.51 7.61 -4.94
C VAL A 12 5.68 8.09 -5.76
N LEU A 13 5.52 9.18 -6.52
CA LEU A 13 6.61 9.78 -7.28
C LEU A 13 7.74 10.28 -6.38
N LYS A 14 7.44 10.88 -5.22
CA LYS A 14 8.48 11.36 -4.29
C LYS A 14 9.34 10.22 -3.73
N ILE A 15 8.73 9.08 -3.39
CA ILE A 15 9.39 8.00 -2.62
C ILE A 15 9.94 6.90 -3.52
N LEU A 16 9.27 6.60 -4.63
CA LEU A 16 9.56 5.44 -5.47
C LEU A 16 9.93 5.81 -6.91
N ASN A 17 10.25 7.08 -7.20
CA ASN A 17 10.51 7.57 -8.57
C ASN A 17 11.40 6.63 -9.39
N ASP A 18 12.50 6.19 -8.79
CA ASP A 18 13.56 5.43 -9.45
C ASP A 18 13.14 4.01 -9.83
N PHE A 19 12.00 3.54 -9.30
CA PHE A 19 11.47 2.21 -9.55
C PHE A 19 10.23 2.21 -10.44
N ILE A 20 9.66 3.37 -10.78
CA ILE A 20 8.38 3.45 -11.49
C ILE A 20 8.60 3.26 -12.99
N GLU A 21 7.92 2.27 -13.58
CA GLU A 21 7.83 2.09 -15.04
C GLU A 21 6.59 2.77 -15.63
N ASP A 22 5.46 2.75 -14.92
CA ASP A 22 4.19 3.33 -15.37
C ASP A 22 3.27 3.66 -14.19
N ILE A 23 2.38 4.65 -14.37
CA ILE A 23 1.30 5.00 -13.43
C ILE A 23 -0.02 5.16 -14.19
N GLN A 24 -1.05 4.50 -13.70
CA GLN A 24 -2.40 4.56 -14.26
C GLN A 24 -3.44 4.87 -13.19
N PHE A 25 -4.50 5.57 -13.60
CA PHE A 25 -5.69 5.74 -12.80
C PHE A 25 -6.77 4.78 -13.31
N LEU A 26 -7.22 3.88 -12.45
CA LEU A 26 -8.21 2.84 -12.75
C LEU A 26 -9.59 3.20 -12.15
N ASN A 27 -10.63 2.48 -12.59
CA ASN A 27 -11.99 2.56 -12.05
C ASN A 27 -12.53 4.01 -11.99
N GLY A 28 -12.41 4.75 -13.09
CA GLY A 28 -12.84 6.15 -13.15
C GLY A 28 -12.02 7.11 -12.29
N GLY A 29 -10.79 6.74 -11.92
CA GLY A 29 -9.90 7.54 -11.09
C GLY A 29 -10.14 7.39 -9.58
N THR A 30 -10.61 6.22 -9.15
CA THR A 30 -10.76 5.84 -7.73
C THR A 30 -9.65 4.94 -7.23
N LYS A 31 -8.76 4.49 -8.12
CA LYS A 31 -7.60 3.67 -7.80
C LYS A 31 -6.39 4.15 -8.59
N LEU A 32 -5.25 4.27 -7.94
CA LEU A 32 -3.96 4.48 -8.59
C LEU A 32 -3.23 3.14 -8.67
N ARG A 33 -2.64 2.83 -9.82
CA ARG A 33 -1.79 1.68 -10.04
C ARG A 33 -0.43 2.17 -10.52
N ALA A 34 0.64 1.69 -9.90
CA ALA A 34 2.01 1.89 -10.37
C ALA A 34 2.66 0.53 -10.65
N SER A 35 3.32 0.42 -11.82
CA SER A 35 4.19 -0.71 -12.14
C SER A 35 5.60 -0.38 -11.67
N LEU A 36 6.18 -1.26 -10.83
CA LEU A 36 7.48 -1.04 -10.21
C LEU A 36 8.50 -2.08 -10.66
N LYS A 37 9.76 -1.65 -10.82
CA LYS A 37 10.90 -2.50 -11.19
C LYS A 37 12.18 -2.09 -10.46
N ALA A 38 12.77 -3.04 -9.75
CA ALA A 38 14.07 -2.95 -9.08
C ALA A 38 14.94 -4.15 -9.50
N GLY A 39 15.79 -3.97 -10.51
CA GLY A 39 16.58 -5.06 -11.08
C GLY A 39 15.69 -6.17 -11.67
N LYS A 40 15.73 -7.37 -11.07
CA LYS A 40 14.85 -8.51 -11.44
C LYS A 40 13.53 -8.54 -10.66
N ASN A 41 13.40 -7.74 -9.61
CA ASN A 41 12.18 -7.65 -8.82
C ASN A 41 11.21 -6.71 -9.53
N THR A 42 10.05 -7.23 -9.94
CA THR A 42 8.97 -6.43 -10.49
C THR A 42 7.70 -6.64 -9.68
N GLY A 43 6.83 -5.65 -9.66
CA GLY A 43 5.56 -5.76 -8.96
C GLY A 43 4.58 -4.66 -9.29
N ILE A 44 3.36 -4.82 -8.80
CA ILE A 44 2.27 -3.88 -8.98
C ILE A 44 1.91 -3.28 -7.62
N LEU A 45 2.01 -1.96 -7.52
CA LEU A 45 1.49 -1.17 -6.41
C LEU A 45 0.11 -0.63 -6.78
N ASP A 46 -0.88 -0.97 -5.96
CA ASP A 46 -2.27 -0.55 -6.07
C ASP A 46 -2.65 0.26 -4.84
N ILE A 47 -3.13 1.48 -5.05
CA ILE A 47 -3.58 2.40 -4.00
C ILE A 47 -5.04 2.71 -4.21
N TYR A 48 -5.86 2.35 -3.22
CA TYR A 48 -7.25 2.73 -3.12
C TYR A 48 -7.45 3.54 -1.85
N ILE A 49 -8.16 4.67 -1.97
CA ILE A 49 -8.61 5.51 -0.86
C ILE A 49 -10.09 5.74 -1.08
N ASN A 50 -10.92 5.38 -0.10
CA ASN A 50 -12.35 5.59 -0.16
C ASN A 50 -12.65 7.11 -0.26
N PRO A 51 -13.41 7.57 -1.25
CA PRO A 51 -13.72 8.99 -1.41
C PRO A 51 -14.74 9.52 -0.38
N LEU A 52 -15.50 8.63 0.27
CA LEU A 52 -16.60 8.98 1.17
C LEU A 52 -16.25 8.79 2.65
N GLU A 53 -15.38 7.82 2.96
CA GLU A 53 -15.00 7.48 4.33
C GLU A 53 -13.54 7.84 4.60
N GLU A 54 -13.34 8.75 5.53
CA GLU A 54 -12.01 9.07 6.03
C GLU A 54 -11.40 7.82 6.70
N ASN A 55 -10.13 7.53 6.38
CA ASN A 55 -9.41 6.36 6.91
C ASN A 55 -9.92 4.98 6.47
N SER A 56 -10.70 4.93 5.38
CA SER A 56 -11.04 3.69 4.68
C SER A 56 -10.17 3.57 3.42
N PHE A 57 -9.25 2.61 3.38
CA PHE A 57 -8.24 2.49 2.32
C PHE A 57 -7.73 1.07 2.14
N SER A 58 -7.04 0.83 1.01
CA SER A 58 -6.30 -0.39 0.75
C SER A 58 -5.07 -0.08 -0.11
N PHE A 59 -3.88 -0.31 0.44
CA PHE A 59 -2.60 -0.18 -0.26
C PHE A 59 -1.99 -1.56 -0.43
N ARG A 60 -1.71 -1.96 -1.66
CA ARG A 60 -1.33 -3.32 -2.01
C ARG A 60 -0.12 -3.31 -2.92
N PHE A 61 0.95 -3.98 -2.52
CA PHE A 61 2.07 -4.29 -3.39
C PHE A 61 2.12 -5.80 -3.62
N GLN A 62 2.12 -6.22 -4.88
CA GLN A 62 2.27 -7.62 -5.26
C GLN A 62 3.49 -7.78 -6.15
N GLU A 63 4.45 -8.56 -5.69
CA GLU A 63 5.61 -8.96 -6.48
C GLU A 63 5.21 -10.02 -7.52
N THR A 64 5.90 -10.03 -8.66
CA THR A 64 5.71 -11.03 -9.72
C THR A 64 5.99 -12.46 -9.25
N ASN A 65 6.81 -12.63 -8.21
CA ASN A 65 7.07 -13.94 -7.58
C ASN A 65 5.91 -14.46 -6.70
N GLY A 66 4.86 -13.66 -6.51
CA GLY A 66 3.68 -14.02 -5.73
C GLY A 66 3.62 -13.46 -4.31
N LYS A 67 4.69 -12.84 -3.77
CA LYS A 67 4.65 -12.19 -2.47
C LYS A 67 3.69 -11.00 -2.50
N LEU A 68 2.92 -10.86 -1.43
CA LEU A 68 1.90 -9.83 -1.27
C LEU A 68 2.11 -9.08 0.03
N PHE A 69 2.21 -7.75 -0.05
CA PHE A 69 2.20 -6.86 1.09
C PHE A 69 0.99 -5.94 0.97
N ARG A 70 0.16 -5.85 2.00
CA ARG A 70 -1.03 -5.00 1.93
C ARG A 70 -1.35 -4.37 3.27
N LEU A 71 -1.46 -3.05 3.30
CA LEU A 71 -2.07 -2.31 4.40
C LEU A 71 -3.54 -2.06 4.05
N ASP A 72 -4.45 -2.52 4.90
CA ASP A 72 -5.89 -2.51 4.60
C ASP A 72 -6.70 -2.13 5.84
N THR A 73 -7.91 -1.62 5.61
CA THR A 73 -8.89 -1.30 6.66
C THR A 73 -10.20 -2.06 6.50
N TYR A 74 -10.26 -3.04 5.59
CA TYR A 74 -11.47 -3.84 5.37
C TYR A 74 -11.92 -4.55 6.67
N PRO A 75 -13.10 -4.21 7.22
CA PRO A 75 -13.53 -4.71 8.54
C PRO A 75 -13.94 -6.20 8.53
N GLY A 76 -14.06 -6.81 7.34
CA GLY A 76 -14.40 -8.22 7.20
C GLY A 76 -13.24 -9.18 7.49
N GLU A 77 -12.00 -8.68 7.64
CA GLU A 77 -10.85 -9.50 8.01
C GLU A 77 -10.94 -9.95 9.47
N ARG A 78 -11.49 -11.15 9.70
CA ARG A 78 -11.75 -11.67 11.06
C ARG A 78 -10.46 -11.79 11.87
N LYS A 79 -9.33 -12.11 11.23
CA LYS A 79 -8.03 -12.24 11.92
C LYS A 79 -7.52 -10.90 12.44
N ALA A 80 -7.93 -9.79 11.83
CA ALA A 80 -7.51 -8.45 12.21
C ALA A 80 -8.19 -7.96 13.50
N LYS A 81 -9.36 -8.49 13.88
CA LYS A 81 -10.15 -8.01 15.03
C LYS A 81 -9.45 -8.09 16.38
N LYS A 82 -8.41 -8.92 16.50
CA LYS A 82 -7.59 -9.07 17.71
C LYS A 82 -6.37 -8.13 17.75
N LEU A 83 -6.09 -7.43 16.66
CA LEU A 83 -4.92 -6.55 16.55
C LEU A 83 -5.22 -5.22 17.24
N SER A 84 -4.22 -4.64 17.89
CA SER A 84 -4.37 -3.34 18.55
C SER A 84 -4.62 -2.20 17.57
N THR A 85 -4.20 -2.37 16.31
CA THR A 85 -4.35 -1.39 15.22
C THR A 85 -5.68 -1.50 14.48
N TYR A 86 -6.55 -2.45 14.82
CA TYR A 86 -7.82 -2.66 14.13
C TYR A 86 -8.64 -1.34 14.06
N PRO A 87 -9.20 -0.97 12.88
CA PRO A 87 -9.40 -1.79 11.68
C PRO A 87 -8.18 -1.92 10.76
N ILE A 88 -7.12 -1.14 11.00
CA ILE A 88 -5.90 -1.19 10.18
C ILE A 88 -5.17 -2.50 10.46
N HIS A 89 -4.85 -3.22 9.40
CA HIS A 89 -4.11 -4.47 9.47
C HIS A 89 -3.18 -4.61 8.28
N PHE A 90 -2.20 -5.50 8.44
CA PHE A 90 -1.19 -5.76 7.45
C PHE A 90 -1.18 -7.22 7.01
N HIS A 91 -1.17 -7.44 5.70
CA HIS A 91 -0.87 -8.74 5.11
C HIS A 91 0.62 -8.79 4.78
N ASN A 92 1.36 -9.72 5.39
CA ASN A 92 2.80 -9.83 5.21
C ASN A 92 3.18 -11.08 4.39
N GLY A 93 3.63 -10.87 3.16
CA GLY A 93 4.05 -11.91 2.22
C GLY A 93 2.90 -12.72 1.61
N SER A 94 1.72 -12.81 2.25
CA SER A 94 0.56 -13.51 1.71
C SER A 94 -0.77 -12.93 2.22
N GLN A 95 -1.86 -13.17 1.49
CA GLN A 95 -3.21 -12.75 1.90
C GLN A 95 -3.64 -13.34 3.25
N SER A 96 -3.13 -14.53 3.61
CA SER A 96 -3.55 -15.24 4.82
C SER A 96 -2.77 -14.86 6.08
N ASN A 97 -1.60 -14.22 5.91
CA ASN A 97 -0.72 -13.85 7.00
C ASN A 97 -1.04 -12.42 7.45
N VAL A 98 -1.98 -12.29 8.39
CA VAL A 98 -2.50 -11.02 8.91
C VAL A 98 -1.86 -10.72 10.25
N GLU A 99 -1.24 -9.55 10.36
CA GLU A 99 -0.50 -9.09 11.53
C GLU A 99 -0.64 -7.57 11.73
N GLU A 100 -0.09 -7.09 12.84
CA GLU A 100 0.08 -5.65 13.05
C GLU A 100 1.10 -5.11 12.05
N PRO A 101 0.90 -3.90 11.50
CA PRO A 101 1.87 -3.30 10.58
C PRO A 101 3.26 -3.17 11.23
N PRO A 102 4.35 -3.48 10.51
CA PRO A 102 5.72 -3.37 11.02
C PRO A 102 6.22 -1.91 11.11
N PHE A 103 5.30 -0.94 11.06
CA PHE A 103 5.53 0.49 11.09
C PHE A 103 4.37 1.19 11.80
N LYS A 104 4.60 2.41 12.27
CA LYS A 104 3.56 3.20 12.96
C LYS A 104 2.37 3.44 12.03
N VAL A 105 1.17 3.26 12.54
CA VAL A 105 -0.07 3.67 11.87
C VAL A 105 -0.73 4.82 12.62
N GLU A 106 -1.38 5.68 11.86
CA GLU A 106 -1.99 6.92 12.32
C GLU A 106 -3.46 6.97 11.91
N ASN A 107 -4.26 7.83 12.53
CA ASN A 107 -5.60 8.18 12.06
C ASN A 107 -5.55 9.14 10.86
N ASN A 108 -4.62 8.92 9.93
CA ASN A 108 -4.43 9.71 8.72
C ASN A 108 -4.03 8.79 7.55
N THR A 109 -4.90 8.72 6.55
CA THR A 109 -4.72 7.86 5.37
C THR A 109 -3.44 8.14 4.58
N ILE A 110 -3.08 9.41 4.40
CA ILE A 110 -1.92 9.83 3.61
C ILE A 110 -0.63 9.52 4.37
N GLN A 111 -0.60 9.73 5.69
CA GLN A 111 0.55 9.35 6.52
C GLN A 111 0.76 7.83 6.52
N ASN A 112 -0.33 7.05 6.59
CA ASN A 112 -0.25 5.59 6.48
C ASN A 112 0.25 5.14 5.10
N LEU A 113 -0.14 5.84 4.03
CA LEU A 113 0.39 5.59 2.69
C LEU A 113 1.89 5.87 2.65
N GLU A 114 2.37 7.00 3.16
CA GLU A 114 3.79 7.32 3.22
C GLU A 114 4.57 6.25 3.99
N ASN A 115 4.08 5.78 5.14
CA ASN A 115 4.72 4.72 5.92
C ASN A 115 4.78 3.39 5.14
N PHE A 116 3.69 3.03 4.46
CA PHE A 116 3.66 1.85 3.60
C PHE A 116 4.62 1.98 2.40
N LEU A 117 4.68 3.13 1.74
CA LEU A 117 5.61 3.36 0.62
C LEU A 117 7.07 3.28 1.06
N ASN A 118 7.41 3.78 2.26
CA ASN A 118 8.75 3.62 2.83
C ASN A 118 9.09 2.15 3.13
N PHE A 119 8.12 1.37 3.60
CA PHE A 119 8.29 -0.08 3.73
C PHE A 119 8.58 -0.74 2.38
N ILE A 120 7.83 -0.39 1.33
CA ILE A 120 8.07 -0.90 -0.04
C ILE A 120 9.43 -0.47 -0.57
N LEU A 121 9.85 0.77 -0.32
CA LEU A 121 11.18 1.24 -0.71
C LEU A 121 12.29 0.36 -0.11
N ARG A 122 12.24 0.11 1.21
CA ARG A 122 13.24 -0.76 1.88
C ARG A 122 13.22 -2.18 1.34
N LEU A 123 12.04 -2.71 1.05
CA LEU A 123 11.88 -4.01 0.41
C LEU A 123 12.56 -4.06 -0.97
N LEU A 124 12.34 -3.05 -1.81
CA LEU A 124 12.93 -2.95 -3.15
C LEU A 124 14.45 -2.75 -3.12
N LEU A 125 14.96 -2.06 -2.09
CA LEU A 125 16.40 -1.90 -1.85
C LEU A 125 17.05 -3.16 -1.25
N GLY A 126 16.28 -4.17 -0.85
CA GLY A 126 16.79 -5.39 -0.22
C GLY A 126 17.24 -5.20 1.23
N GLU A 127 16.78 -4.14 1.90
CA GLU A 127 17.12 -3.80 3.29
C GLU A 127 16.26 -4.57 4.31
N MET A 128 15.35 -5.42 3.84
CA MET A 128 14.47 -6.23 4.65
C MET A 128 14.88 -7.71 4.52
N LEU A 129 15.68 -8.18 5.49
CA LEU A 129 16.06 -9.58 5.69
C LEU A 129 15.47 -10.10 7.02
#